data_AF-A0A931SX77-F1
#
_entry.id   AF-A0A931SX77-F1
#
_cell.length_a   1.000
_cell.length_b   1.000
_cell.length_c   1.000
_cell.angle_alpha   90.00
_cell.angle_beta   90.00
_cell.angle_gamma   90.00
#
_symmetry.space_group_name_H-M   'P 1'
#
loop_
_entity.id
_entity.type
_entity.pdbx_description
1 polymer ?
#
loop_
_entity_poly.entity_id
_entity_poly.type
_entity_poly.pdbx_seq_one_letter_code
_entity_poly.pdbx_strand_id
1 'polypeptide(L)' 'MYYVYSLQCKDGFYVGCTDDIEDRLGRHQKGHVPATAKRLHLS' A
#
# COMPACT_ATOMS: atom_id res chain seq x y z
N MET A 1 12.56 -10.16 7.90
CA MET A 1 13.22 -9.03 7.22
C MET A 1 12.17 -7.93 7.13
N TYR A 2 12.48 -6.68 7.48
CA TYR A 2 11.52 -5.59 7.35
C TYR A 2 11.79 -4.80 6.08
N TYR A 3 10.74 -4.52 5.32
CA TYR A 3 10.75 -3.71 4.11
C TYR A 3 10.16 -2.34 4.38
N VAL A 4 10.88 -1.30 4.01
CA VAL A 4 10.33 0.06 3.88
C VAL A 4 10.00 0.28 2.41
N TYR A 5 8.78 0.73 2.11
CA TYR A 5 8.29 0.88 0.74
C TYR A 5 7.52 2.19 0.55
N SER A 6 7.51 2.68 -0.69
CA SER A 6 6.65 3.78 -1.14
C SER A 6 5.68 3.29 -2.21
N LEU A 7 4.39 3.49 -2.00
CA LEU A 7 3.32 3.14 -2.93
C LEU A 7 2.78 4.41 -3.59
N GLN A 8 2.78 4.44 -4.92
CA GLN A 8 2.20 5.56 -5.67
C GLN A 8 0.66 5.52 -5.59
N CYS A 9 0.07 6.64 -5.18
CA CYS A 9 -1.37 6.86 -5.07
C CYS A 9 -1.78 8.05 -5.94
N LYS A 10 -3.09 8.24 -6.13
CA LYS A 10 -3.67 9.32 -6.95
C LYS A 10 -3.29 10.73 -6.50
N ASP A 11 -2.95 10.89 -5.22
CA ASP A 11 -2.71 12.17 -4.54
C ASP A 11 -1.30 12.26 -3.94
N GLY A 12 -0.37 11.40 -4.37
CA GLY A 12 1.01 11.37 -3.90
C GLY A 12 1.49 9.97 -3.52
N PHE A 13 2.48 9.87 -2.63
CA PHE A 13 3.02 8.59 -2.17
C PHE A 13 2.52 8.23 -0.76
N TYR A 14 2.30 6.94 -0.52
CA TYR A 14 2.13 6.35 0.80
C TYR A 14 3.42 5.62 1.18
N VAL A 15 4.00 5.91 2.34
CA VAL A 15 5.18 5.22 2.85
C VAL A 15 4.78 4.27 3.96
N GLY A 16 5.24 3.03 3.89
CA GLY A 16 4.91 2.00 4.87
C GLY A 16 6.10 1.11 5.21
N CYS A 17 5.93 0.34 6.28
CA CYS A 17 6.83 -0.73 6.69
C CYS A 17 6.01 -2.03 6.91
N THR A 18 6.62 -3.16 6.58
CA THR A 18 6.05 -4.51 6.74
C THR A 18 7.16 -5.57 6.75
N ASP A 19 6.94 -6.70 7.38
CA ASP A 19 7.79 -7.90 7.28
C ASP A 19 7.37 -8.85 6.15
N ASP A 20 6.17 -8.68 5.63
CA ASP A 20 5.63 -9.40 4.46
C ASP A 20 5.12 -8.38 3.43
N ILE A 21 5.83 -8.25 2.30
CA ILE A 21 5.48 -7.28 1.26
C ILE A 21 4.34 -7.77 0.36
N GLU A 22 4.21 -9.08 0.16
CA GLU A 22 3.19 -9.66 -0.73
C GLU A 22 1.81 -9.57 -0.08
N ASP A 23 1.66 -10.01 1.18
CA ASP A 23 0.41 -9.85 1.93
C ASP A 23 0.03 -8.37 2.05
N ARG A 24 1.02 -7.50 2.33
CA ARG A 24 0.78 -6.06 2.46
C ARG A 24 0.23 -5.44 1.18
N LEU A 25 0.83 -5.75 0.03
CA LEU A 25 0.34 -5.29 -1.27
C LEU A 25 -1.05 -5.84 -1.58
N GLY A 26 -1.31 -7.12 -1.26
CA GLY A 26 -2.64 -7.72 -1.40
C GLY A 26 -3.72 -7.01 -0.57
N ARG A 27 -3.41 -6.61 0.67
CA ARG A 27 -4.33 -5.83 1.53
C ARG A 27 -4.58 -4.42 0.98
N HIS A 28 -3.56 -3.78 0.42
CA HIS A 28 -3.71 -2.49 -0.26
C HIS A 28 -4.68 -2.62 -1.46
N GLN A 29 -4.48 -3.61 -2.32
CA GLN A 29 -5.34 -3.88 -3.49
C GLN A 29 -6.79 -4.20 -3.11
N LYS A 30 -7.00 -4.97 -2.04
CA LYS A 30 -8.35 -5.30 -1.53
C LYS A 30 -9.02 -4.14 -0.76
N GLY A 31 -8.34 -3.00 -0.61
CA GLY A 31 -8.86 -1.85 0.15
C GLY A 31 -8.90 -2.06 1.67
N HIS A 32 -8.19 -3.07 2.19
CA HIS A 32 -8.15 -3.37 3.63
C HIS A 32 -7.27 -2.39 4.41
N VAL A 33 -6.43 -1.59 3.74
CA VAL A 33 -5.61 -0.55 4.37
C VAL A 33 -6.32 0.80 4.22
N PRO A 34 -6.93 1.37 5.29
CA PRO A 34 -7.75 2.58 5.18
C PRO A 34 -6.98 3.78 4.62
N ALA A 35 -5.69 3.87 4.92
CA ALA A 35 -4.81 4.94 4.48
C ALA A 35 -4.62 5.03 2.96
N THR A 36 -4.91 3.95 2.22
CA THR A 36 -4.76 3.90 0.76
C THR A 36 -6.03 3.44 0.03
N ALA A 37 -7.02 2.88 0.74
CA ALA A 37 -8.22 2.26 0.16
C ALA A 37 -8.98 3.17 -0.82
N LYS A 38 -8.99 4.48 -0.58
CA LYS A 38 -9.63 5.49 -1.46
C LYS A 38 -8.65 6.23 -2.38
N ARG A 39 -7.36 5.89 -2.33
CA ARG A 39 -6.26 6.63 -2.95
C ARG A 39 -5.52 5.84 -4.03
N LEU A 40 -5.67 4.52 -4.06
CA LEU A 40 -5.11 3.68 -5.13
C LEU A 40 -5.84 3.93 -6.46
N HIS A 41 -5.04 4.19 -7.50
CA HIS A 41 -5.51 4.04 -8.88
C HIS A 41 -5.44 2.55 -9.20
N LEU A 42 -6.59 1.89 -9.30
CA LEU A 42 -6.67 0.56 -9.90
C LEU A 42 -6.75 0.81 -11.41
N SER A 43 -5.62 0.70 -12.10
CA SER A 43 -5.57 0.61 -13.57
C SER A 43 -5.75 -0.84 -14.00
#